data_AF-A0A1H3GJT7-F1
#
_entry.id   AF-A0A1H3GJT7-F1
#
_cell.length_a   1.000
_cell.length_b   1.000
_cell.length_c   1.000
_cell.angle_alpha   90.00
_cell.angle_beta   90.00
_cell.angle_gamma   90.00
#
_symmetry.space_group_name_H-M   'P 1'
#
loop_
_entity.id
_entity.type
_entity.pdbx_description
1 polymer ?
#
loop_
_entity_poly.entity_id
_entity_poly.type
_entity_poly.pdbx_seq_one_letter_code
_entity_poly.pdbx_strand_id
1 'polypeptide(L)'
;MISKALLFGLLLLGSFHSSAQVVTDAPRTTAARDSLLQAATAFRARLESQTSRIKTQTPRAGKRRQRLTGYAAGDTKRPLWEIKRVFFFNGNIEEAFIAYTYGTKSMQQRTVNGQLTYLRLDYSTGKAAGAASAQAVEYGEYLPDTYLRWKKTQYVLPTTIK
;
A
#
# COMPACT_ATOMS: atom_id res chain seq x y z
N MET A 1 -50.88 -31.31 29.64
CA MET A 1 -51.21 -30.88 28.26
C MET A 1 -51.27 -29.36 28.27
N ILE A 2 -50.63 -28.71 27.28
CA ILE A 2 -50.68 -27.25 26.97
C ILE A 2 -49.90 -26.42 28.04
N SER A 3 -48.82 -25.68 27.76
CA SER A 3 -48.61 -24.75 26.65
C SER A 3 -47.12 -24.50 26.34
N LYS A 4 -46.87 -24.31 25.05
CA LYS A 4 -45.68 -23.70 24.43
C LYS A 4 -45.55 -22.23 24.83
N ALA A 5 -44.34 -21.79 25.15
CA ALA A 5 -43.86 -20.41 24.95
C ALA A 5 -42.31 -20.47 24.93
N LEU A 6 -41.66 -20.65 23.78
CA LEU A 6 -41.15 -19.56 22.93
C LEU A 6 -40.55 -18.40 23.74
N LEU A 7 -39.26 -18.50 24.06
CA LEU A 7 -38.42 -17.35 24.33
C LEU A 7 -37.19 -17.42 23.41
N PHE A 8 -37.38 -16.78 22.26
CA PHE A 8 -36.35 -16.35 21.32
C PHE A 8 -35.34 -15.46 22.05
N GLY A 9 -34.24 -16.05 22.50
CA GLY A 9 -33.13 -15.34 23.13
C GLY A 9 -32.18 -14.73 22.11
N LEU A 10 -32.40 -13.46 21.80
CA LEU A 10 -31.38 -12.44 21.54
C LEU A 10 -30.21 -12.81 20.58
N LEU A 11 -30.50 -12.93 19.29
CA LEU A 11 -29.52 -12.64 18.23
C LEU A 11 -29.47 -11.12 17.98
N LEU A 12 -28.98 -10.36 18.95
CA LEU A 12 -28.49 -8.99 18.73
C LEU A 12 -27.02 -9.08 18.28
N LEU A 13 -26.79 -9.73 17.13
CA LEU A 13 -25.61 -9.46 16.32
C LEU A 13 -25.84 -8.07 15.71
N GLY A 14 -25.57 -7.05 16.53
CA GLY A 14 -25.43 -5.68 16.08
C GLY A 14 -24.34 -5.65 15.02
N SER A 15 -24.76 -5.68 13.77
CA SER A 15 -23.92 -5.40 12.63
C SER A 15 -23.38 -3.97 12.79
N PHE A 16 -22.24 -3.82 13.47
CA PHE A 16 -21.43 -2.61 13.42
C PHE A 16 -20.93 -2.45 11.98
N HIS A 17 -21.82 -2.02 11.09
CA HIS A 17 -21.44 -1.37 9.86
C HIS A 17 -20.84 -0.04 10.27
N SER A 18 -19.56 -0.06 10.65
CA SER A 18 -18.73 1.13 10.66
C SER A 18 -18.65 1.59 9.20
N SER A 19 -19.62 2.40 8.77
CA SER A 19 -19.52 3.13 7.52
C SER A 19 -18.24 3.94 7.60
N ALA A 20 -17.31 3.68 6.67
CA ALA A 20 -16.11 4.47 6.56
C ALA A 20 -16.56 5.93 6.37
N GLN A 21 -16.32 6.80 7.36
CA GLN A 21 -16.68 8.20 7.26
C GLN A 21 -15.90 8.78 6.09
N VAL A 22 -16.64 9.25 5.08
CA VAL A 22 -16.08 9.91 3.91
C VAL A 22 -15.86 11.37 4.27
N VAL A 23 -14.60 11.78 4.39
CA VAL A 23 -14.22 13.17 4.66
C VAL A 23 -14.04 13.91 3.33
N THR A 24 -14.74 15.02 3.18
CA THR A 24 -14.68 15.90 1.99
C THR A 24 -13.94 17.22 2.26
N ASP A 25 -13.54 17.46 3.52
CA ASP A 25 -12.81 18.65 3.95
C ASP A 25 -11.41 18.71 3.31
N ALA A 26 -11.19 19.67 2.40
CA ALA A 26 -10.00 19.74 1.56
C ALA A 26 -8.68 19.85 2.37
N PRO A 27 -8.54 20.74 3.38
CA PRO A 27 -7.39 20.74 4.28
C PRO A 27 -7.07 19.38 4.92
N ARG A 28 -8.09 18.66 5.42
CA ARG A 28 -7.90 17.35 6.04
C ARG A 28 -7.49 16.30 5.03
N THR A 29 -8.09 16.31 3.84
CA THR A 29 -7.73 15.42 2.74
C THR A 29 -6.28 15.64 2.29
N THR A 30 -5.83 16.88 2.16
CA THR A 30 -4.44 17.21 1.81
C THR A 30 -3.47 16.75 2.89
N ALA A 31 -3.77 17.04 4.17
CA ALA A 31 -2.92 16.59 5.28
C ALA A 31 -2.83 15.06 5.37
N ALA A 32 -3.93 14.35 5.12
CA ALA A 32 -3.95 12.88 5.08
C ALA A 32 -3.14 12.33 3.89
N ARG A 33 -3.22 12.99 2.72
CA ARG A 33 -2.41 12.64 1.54
C ARG A 33 -0.93 12.79 1.86
N ASP A 34 -0.52 13.94 2.39
CA ASP A 34 0.87 14.23 2.71
C ASP A 34 1.42 13.27 3.76
N SER A 35 0.59 12.94 4.78
CA SER A 35 0.93 11.94 5.79
C SER A 35 1.19 10.55 5.17
N LEU A 36 0.34 10.12 4.23
CA LEU A 36 0.53 8.85 3.53
C LEU A 36 1.80 8.88 2.66
N LEU A 37 2.04 9.96 1.92
CA LEU A 37 3.24 10.11 1.09
C LEU A 37 4.52 10.10 1.93
N GLN A 38 4.51 10.77 3.08
CA GLN A 38 5.61 10.77 4.03
C GLN A 38 5.87 9.36 4.59
N ALA A 39 4.80 8.65 5.01
CA ALA A 39 4.91 7.29 5.52
C ALA A 39 5.49 6.32 4.46
N ALA A 40 5.01 6.42 3.22
CA ALA A 40 5.53 5.62 2.11
C ALA A 40 7.00 5.92 1.80
N THR A 41 7.38 7.21 1.84
CA THR A 41 8.77 7.64 1.60
C THR A 41 9.70 7.14 2.70
N ALA A 42 9.30 7.27 3.98
CA ALA A 42 10.05 6.77 5.11
C ALA A 42 10.20 5.24 5.07
N PHE A 43 9.13 4.53 4.68
CA PHE A 43 9.16 3.07 4.52
C PHE A 43 10.16 2.64 3.44
N ARG A 44 10.14 3.33 2.29
CA ARG A 44 11.11 3.08 1.22
C ARG A 44 12.54 3.36 1.65
N ALA A 45 12.81 4.49 2.29
CA ALA A 45 14.13 4.85 2.79
C ALA A 45 14.66 3.80 3.80
N ARG A 46 13.79 3.29 4.68
CA ARG A 46 14.14 2.20 5.59
C ARG A 46 14.57 0.94 4.83
N LEU A 47 13.82 0.51 3.82
CA LEU A 47 14.19 -0.67 3.03
C LEU A 47 15.49 -0.47 2.25
N GLU A 48 15.71 0.72 1.71
CA GLU A 48 16.96 1.09 1.03
C GLU A 48 18.15 1.00 2.00
N SER A 49 18.00 1.47 3.25
CA SER A 49 19.04 1.32 4.30
C SER A 49 19.34 -0.12 4.70
N GLN A 50 18.36 -1.03 4.56
CA GLN A 50 18.53 -2.47 4.83
C GLN A 50 19.05 -3.25 3.61
N THR A 51 19.15 -2.60 2.45
CA THR A 51 19.56 -3.24 1.21
C THR A 51 21.07 -3.38 1.17
N SER A 52 21.57 -4.61 1.06
CA SER A 52 23.00 -4.88 0.93
C SER A 52 23.41 -5.16 -0.52
N ARG A 53 22.48 -5.70 -1.32
CA ARG A 53 22.75 -6.12 -2.69
C ARG A 53 21.62 -5.68 -3.60
N ILE A 54 22.00 -5.15 -4.76
CA ILE A 54 21.08 -4.80 -5.84
C ILE A 54 21.37 -5.70 -7.05
N LYS A 55 20.31 -6.30 -7.59
CA LYS A 55 20.35 -7.05 -8.84
C LYS A 55 19.59 -6.27 -9.91
N THR A 56 20.27 -5.96 -11.01
CA THR A 56 19.65 -5.36 -12.18
C THR A 56 19.47 -6.43 -13.25
N GLN A 57 18.26 -6.54 -13.78
CA GLN A 57 17.93 -7.40 -14.91
C GLN A 57 17.41 -6.53 -16.05
N THR A 58 18.26 -6.38 -17.05
CA THR A 58 17.90 -5.83 -18.36
C THR A 58 17.88 -6.99 -19.35
N PRO A 59 16.81 -7.21 -20.13
CA PRO A 59 16.80 -8.29 -21.09
C PRO A 59 17.79 -8.01 -22.23
N ARG A 60 18.41 -9.05 -22.77
CA ARG A 60 19.27 -8.94 -23.97
C ARG A 60 18.42 -8.51 -25.17
N ALA A 61 18.93 -7.51 -25.90
CA ALA A 61 18.40 -6.93 -27.14
C ALA A 61 16.98 -6.34 -27.07
N GLY A 62 16.86 -5.01 -27.21
CA GLY A 62 15.64 -4.32 -27.62
C GLY A 62 14.45 -4.31 -26.65
N LYS A 63 14.56 -4.89 -25.44
CA LYS A 63 13.41 -4.96 -24.52
C LYS A 63 13.32 -3.75 -23.60
N ARG A 64 12.15 -3.14 -23.69
CA ARG A 64 11.57 -2.01 -22.94
C ARG A 64 11.41 -2.18 -21.44
N ARG A 65 11.86 -3.28 -20.87
CA ARG A 65 11.55 -3.61 -19.48
C ARG A 65 12.84 -3.74 -18.72
N GLN A 66 12.97 -3.00 -17.64
CA GLN A 66 14.08 -3.16 -16.69
C GLN A 66 13.50 -3.58 -15.35
N ARG A 67 14.20 -4.47 -14.65
CA ARG A 67 13.90 -4.80 -13.26
C ARG A 67 15.12 -4.54 -12.41
N LEU A 68 14.95 -3.81 -11.32
CA LEU A 68 15.93 -3.67 -10.25
C LEU A 68 15.36 -4.33 -9.01
N THR A 69 16.15 -5.12 -8.30
CA THR A 69 15.70 -5.86 -7.12
C THR A 69 16.71 -5.69 -6.00
N GLY A 70 16.25 -5.22 -4.84
CA GLY A 70 17.07 -5.09 -3.63
C GLY A 70 16.88 -6.25 -2.67
N TYR A 71 17.97 -6.70 -2.06
CA TYR A 71 18.01 -7.81 -1.12
C TYR A 71 18.64 -7.40 0.21
N ALA A 72 18.16 -8.01 1.30
CA ALA A 72 18.77 -7.89 2.62
C ALA A 72 20.13 -8.61 2.68
N ALA A 73 20.95 -8.26 3.66
CA ALA A 73 22.17 -9.03 3.95
C ALA A 73 21.80 -10.47 4.33
N GLY A 74 22.45 -11.46 3.70
CA GLY A 74 22.25 -12.88 4.00
C GLY A 74 21.01 -13.55 3.38
N ASP A 75 20.04 -12.79 2.83
CA ASP A 75 18.88 -13.37 2.12
C ASP A 75 18.87 -12.94 0.64
N THR A 76 19.30 -13.85 -0.22
CA THR A 76 19.33 -13.65 -1.68
C THR A 76 18.09 -14.19 -2.39
N LYS A 77 17.20 -14.88 -1.67
CA LYS A 77 16.01 -15.51 -2.25
C LYS A 77 14.79 -14.61 -2.13
N ARG A 78 14.69 -13.84 -1.05
CA ARG A 78 13.54 -12.95 -0.79
C ARG A 78 13.93 -11.49 -1.00
N PRO A 79 13.36 -10.81 -2.01
CA PRO A 79 13.64 -9.40 -2.22
C PRO A 79 13.00 -8.56 -1.10
N LEU A 80 13.68 -7.49 -0.68
CA LEU A 80 13.09 -6.42 0.12
C LEU A 80 12.20 -5.53 -0.75
N TRP A 81 12.64 -5.29 -1.99
CA TRP A 81 11.90 -4.48 -2.95
C TRP A 81 12.28 -4.82 -4.39
N GLU A 82 11.40 -4.44 -5.31
CA GLU A 82 11.57 -4.50 -6.75
C GLU A 82 11.11 -3.18 -7.39
N ILE A 83 11.89 -2.66 -8.33
CA ILE A 83 11.47 -1.63 -9.28
C ILE A 83 11.32 -2.28 -10.65
N LYS A 84 10.16 -2.12 -11.27
CA LYS A 84 9.89 -2.54 -12.66
C LYS A 84 9.69 -1.29 -13.49
N ARG A 85 10.54 -1.08 -14.48
CA ARG A 85 10.44 0.03 -15.44
C ARG A 85 9.98 -0.48 -16.79
N VAL A 86 9.06 0.22 -17.43
CA VAL A 86 8.58 -0.06 -18.78
C VAL A 86 8.69 1.22 -19.61
N PHE A 87 9.50 1.17 -20.67
CA PHE A 87 9.68 2.25 -21.64
C PHE A 87 8.74 2.03 -22.81
N PHE A 88 7.84 2.96 -23.12
CA PHE A 88 6.88 2.83 -24.22
C PHE A 88 7.37 3.51 -25.51
N PHE A 89 6.77 3.20 -26.67
CA PHE A 89 7.14 3.83 -27.97
C PHE A 89 6.88 5.33 -27.95
N ASN A 90 5.84 5.76 -27.23
CA ASN A 90 5.43 7.15 -27.12
C ASN A 90 6.31 7.98 -26.16
N GLY A 91 7.45 7.45 -25.71
CA GLY A 91 8.36 8.11 -24.79
C GLY A 91 7.98 7.99 -23.31
N ASN A 92 6.78 7.45 -22.99
CA ASN A 92 6.39 7.30 -21.60
C ASN A 92 7.23 6.24 -20.87
N ILE A 93 7.51 6.51 -19.60
CA ILE A 93 8.19 5.59 -18.69
C ILE A 93 7.23 5.29 -17.55
N GLU A 94 6.78 4.05 -17.47
CA GLU A 94 6.05 3.57 -16.29
C GLU A 94 7.03 2.90 -15.34
N GLU A 95 6.98 3.27 -14.06
CA GLU A 95 7.74 2.61 -13.01
C GLU A 95 6.81 2.08 -11.93
N ALA A 96 7.00 0.83 -11.53
CA ALA A 96 6.32 0.23 -10.40
C ALA A 96 7.34 -0.19 -9.34
N PHE A 97 7.32 0.45 -8.18
CA PHE A 97 8.04 0.03 -6.99
C PHE A 97 7.14 -0.89 -6.15
N ILE A 98 7.64 -2.07 -5.79
CA ILE A 98 6.93 -3.05 -4.97
C ILE A 98 7.87 -3.43 -3.84
N ALA A 99 7.43 -3.25 -2.60
CA ALA A 99 8.17 -3.68 -1.43
C ALA A 99 7.52 -4.89 -0.77
N TYR A 100 8.36 -5.67 -0.12
CA TYR A 100 7.96 -6.88 0.58
C TYR A 100 8.41 -6.84 2.03
N THR A 101 7.49 -7.20 2.92
CA THR A 101 7.78 -7.45 4.34
C THR A 101 7.41 -8.91 4.62
N TYR A 102 8.38 -9.70 5.11
CA TYR A 102 8.21 -11.14 5.35
C TYR A 102 7.67 -11.93 4.13
N GLY A 103 8.02 -11.52 2.92
CA GLY A 103 7.58 -12.15 1.67
C GLY A 103 6.18 -11.74 1.19
N THR A 104 5.46 -10.93 1.95
CA THR A 104 4.17 -10.34 1.57
C THR A 104 4.36 -8.93 1.02
N LYS A 105 3.56 -8.51 0.03
CA LYS A 105 3.63 -7.15 -0.50
C LYS A 105 3.13 -6.18 0.56
N SER A 106 3.99 -5.26 0.97
CA SER A 106 3.68 -4.25 1.99
C SER A 106 3.58 -2.84 1.44
N MET A 107 4.11 -2.61 0.23
CA MET A 107 3.93 -1.33 -0.46
C MET A 107 3.95 -1.55 -1.97
N GLN A 108 3.13 -0.79 -2.67
CA GLN A 108 3.16 -0.68 -4.11
C GLN A 108 2.99 0.78 -4.50
N GLN A 109 3.92 1.30 -5.29
CA GLN A 109 3.88 2.63 -5.85
C GLN A 109 4.00 2.51 -7.37
N ARG A 110 3.16 3.22 -8.12
CA ARG A 110 3.29 3.34 -9.58
C ARG A 110 3.43 4.80 -9.97
N THR A 111 4.33 5.05 -10.91
CA THR A 111 4.53 6.35 -11.52
C THR A 111 4.50 6.24 -13.03
N VAL A 112 4.05 7.29 -13.70
CA VAL A 112 4.18 7.47 -15.15
C VAL A 112 4.91 8.79 -15.36
N ASN A 113 6.06 8.76 -16.03
CA ASN A 113 6.93 9.92 -16.22
C ASN A 113 7.26 10.64 -14.90
N GLY A 114 7.45 9.88 -13.83
CA GLY A 114 7.72 10.40 -12.48
C GLY A 114 6.48 10.89 -11.72
N GLN A 115 5.32 11.04 -12.35
CA GLN A 115 4.07 11.41 -11.67
C GLN A 115 3.44 10.19 -11.00
N LEU A 116 3.08 10.32 -9.72
CA LEU A 116 2.45 9.25 -8.95
C LEU A 116 1.03 8.97 -9.47
N THR A 117 0.79 7.74 -9.92
CA THR A 117 -0.53 7.28 -10.42
C THR A 117 -1.21 6.30 -9.47
N TYR A 118 -0.44 5.68 -8.56
CA TYR A 118 -0.97 4.76 -7.58
C TYR A 118 -0.02 4.66 -6.40
N LEU A 119 -0.55 4.67 -5.19
CA LEU A 119 0.18 4.28 -3.99
C LEU A 119 -0.71 3.43 -3.10
N ARG A 120 -0.17 2.31 -2.66
CA ARG A 120 -0.73 1.49 -1.60
C ARG A 120 0.36 1.14 -0.61
N LEU A 121 0.04 1.31 0.67
CA LEU A 121 0.89 0.99 1.79
C LEU A 121 0.07 0.10 2.72
N ASP A 122 0.48 -1.16 2.80
CA ASP A 122 -0.06 -2.17 3.70
C ASP A 122 1.06 -2.56 4.65
N TYR A 123 1.38 -1.66 5.59
CA TYR A 123 2.51 -1.88 6.48
C TYR A 123 2.02 -2.35 7.85
N SER A 124 2.28 -3.62 8.17
CA SER A 124 2.25 -4.08 9.56
C SER A 124 3.60 -3.81 10.20
N THR A 125 3.62 -3.10 11.32
CA THR A 125 4.86 -2.85 12.10
C THR A 125 5.45 -4.11 12.73
N GLY A 126 4.87 -5.29 12.51
CA GLY A 126 5.62 -6.53 12.64
C GLY A 126 4.84 -7.84 12.55
N LYS A 127 5.60 -8.84 12.11
CA LYS A 127 5.93 -10.00 12.95
C LYS A 127 7.43 -10.24 12.78
N ALA A 128 8.23 -9.71 13.69
CA ALA A 128 9.40 -10.50 14.08
C ALA A 128 8.82 -11.84 14.56
N ALA A 129 9.30 -12.96 14.02
CA ALA A 129 8.78 -14.28 14.36
C ALA A 129 8.76 -14.44 15.89
N GLY A 130 7.57 -14.51 16.50
CA GLY A 130 7.39 -14.80 17.93
C GLY A 130 6.66 -13.77 18.81
N ALA A 131 6.28 -12.57 18.34
CA ALA A 131 5.58 -11.59 19.19
C ALA A 131 4.04 -11.75 19.13
N ALA A 132 3.39 -11.81 20.31
CA ALA A 132 1.97 -12.14 20.52
C ALA A 132 0.99 -10.95 20.42
N SER A 133 1.43 -9.76 20.04
CA SER A 133 0.52 -8.59 19.90
C SER A 133 0.33 -8.21 18.43
N ALA A 134 -0.95 -8.09 18.02
CA ALA A 134 -1.32 -7.60 16.70
C ALA A 134 -0.94 -6.11 16.58
N GLN A 135 0.16 -5.84 15.91
CA GLN A 135 0.66 -4.48 15.69
C GLN A 135 -0.21 -3.70 14.71
N ALA A 136 -0.32 -2.39 14.93
CA ALA A 136 -1.13 -1.50 14.09
C ALA A 136 -0.68 -1.58 12.63
N VAL A 137 -1.58 -2.10 11.78
CA VAL A 137 -1.41 -2.07 10.33
C VAL A 137 -1.73 -0.65 9.87
N GLU A 138 -0.72 0.12 9.51
CA GLU A 138 -0.94 1.39 8.82
C GLU A 138 -1.28 1.07 7.37
N TYR A 139 -2.58 1.18 7.07
CA TYR A 139 -3.12 1.02 5.73
C TYR A 139 -3.37 2.39 5.10
N GLY A 140 -2.86 2.55 3.89
CA GLY A 140 -3.17 3.69 3.05
C GLY A 140 -3.22 3.33 1.58
N GLU A 141 -4.16 3.95 0.87
CA GLU A 141 -4.30 3.82 -0.57
C GLU A 141 -4.59 5.18 -1.17
N TYR A 142 -3.89 5.54 -2.24
CA TYR A 142 -4.04 6.79 -2.94
C TYR A 142 -4.11 6.50 -4.43
N LEU A 143 -5.27 6.75 -5.01
CA LEU A 143 -5.42 6.97 -6.44
C LEU A 143 -5.63 8.46 -6.66
N PRO A 144 -4.77 9.14 -7.43
CA PRO A 144 -5.05 10.48 -7.91
C PRO A 144 -6.44 10.55 -8.54
N ASP A 145 -7.10 11.69 -8.39
CA ASP A 145 -8.39 12.03 -9.02
C ASP A 145 -9.59 11.16 -8.64
N THR A 146 -9.46 10.25 -7.66
CA THR A 146 -10.59 9.43 -7.19
C THR A 146 -10.76 9.49 -5.69
N TYR A 147 -9.87 8.83 -4.93
CA TYR A 147 -9.99 8.76 -3.49
C TYR A 147 -8.65 8.49 -2.80
N LEU A 148 -8.62 8.85 -1.53
CA LEU A 148 -7.55 8.55 -0.59
C LEU A 148 -8.15 7.73 0.56
N ARG A 149 -7.50 6.65 0.97
CA ARG A 149 -7.77 5.95 2.22
C ARG A 149 -6.55 6.07 3.10
N TRP A 150 -6.74 6.46 4.36
CA TRP A 150 -5.65 6.55 5.32
C TRP A 150 -6.15 6.22 6.73
N LYS A 151 -5.47 5.26 7.40
CA LYS A 151 -5.75 4.87 8.80
C LYS A 151 -7.25 4.66 9.09
N LYS A 152 -7.93 3.89 8.22
CA LYS A 152 -9.37 3.55 8.23
C LYS A 152 -10.36 4.65 7.81
N THR A 153 -9.88 5.85 7.49
CA THR A 153 -10.71 6.94 6.98
C THR A 153 -10.62 7.01 5.46
N GLN A 154 -11.75 7.23 4.78
CA GLN A 154 -11.78 7.48 3.35
C GLN A 154 -11.97 8.99 3.12
N TYR A 155 -11.20 9.54 2.20
CA TYR A 155 -11.21 10.94 1.81
C TYR A 155 -11.52 11.01 0.32
N VAL A 156 -12.40 11.92 -0.09
CA VAL A 156 -12.62 12.21 -1.50
C VAL A 156 -11.64 13.29 -1.92
N LEU A 157 -10.87 13.02 -2.96
CA LEU A 157 -9.98 14.02 -3.53
C LEU A 157 -10.84 15.02 -4.33
N PRO A 158 -10.64 16.34 -4.16
CA PRO A 158 -11.33 17.31 -5.00
C PRO A 158 -10.91 17.06 -6.44
N THR A 159 -11.87 16.65 -7.28
CA THR A 159 -11.67 16.59 -8.72
C THR A 159 -11.48 18.00 -9.22
N THR A 160 -10.27 18.35 -9.64
CA THR A 160 -10.08 19.53 -10.49
C THR A 160 -10.82 19.26 -11.79
N ILE A 161 -12.06 19.77 -11.89
CA ILE A 161 -12.75 19.91 -13.16
C ILE A 161 -11.86 20.85 -13.98
N LYS A 162 -11.20 20.30 -15.01
CA LYS A 162 -10.45 21.09 -15.98
C LYS A 162 -11.40 21.63 -17.03
#